data_AF-A0A941S1K9-F1
#
_entry.id   AF-A0A941S1K9-F1
#
_cell.length_a   1.000
_cell.length_b   1.000
_cell.length_c   1.000
_cell.angle_alpha   90.00
_cell.angle_beta   90.00
_cell.angle_gamma   90.00
#
_symmetry.space_group_name_H-M   'P 1'
#
loop_
_entity.id
_entity.type
_entity.pdbx_description
1 polymer ?
#
loop_
_entity_poly.entity_id
_entity_poly.type
_entity_poly.pdbx_seq_one_letter_code
_entity_poly.pdbx_strand_id
1 'polypeptide(L)'
;MSAELEHRLLQELNRIRLIDPHSHINPLAAPAKSLAEILGYHYYTELAHSAGLKRESIEQPGISAKEKVARIVPWLSTIENTIQYSWLIQLCQAFFEFDSDTITLQNWEALYDRAQAVLSQPDWENQVLNRSGLDAVFLTNDFDDPLTGFDTERYIPCLRTDDLVFHWTKPETRDRLAAATNIQADNAADFERALATLFEHFLKHGARACAISLPPDFEPAAISAAEADRLFGAIQRKTPLSTAESRTLSQYIFWKLAENCAAHSLPFDLMIGVNRRVYEGGVYQGQDLFDSRCSLVQYKQLLNAFPQVTFPISVLSHGMNQELVSYSWIFPNVVTNGHWWYSNTPAYIEFDCRTRLTAVPQT
;
A
#
# COMPACT_ATOMS: atom_id res chain seq x y z
N MET A 1 0.69 -29.92 16.43
CA MET A 1 0.63 -30.42 15.05
C MET A 1 1.90 -31.21 14.80
N SER A 2 1.87 -32.34 14.09
CA SER A 2 3.13 -33.02 13.71
C SER A 2 3.81 -32.23 12.59
N ALA A 3 5.14 -32.27 12.53
CA ALA A 3 5.91 -31.66 11.45
C ALA A 3 5.51 -32.19 10.07
N GLU A 4 5.10 -33.46 10.00
CA GLU A 4 4.59 -34.06 8.76
C GLU A 4 3.26 -33.43 8.31
N LEU A 5 2.33 -33.20 9.24
CA LEU A 5 1.06 -32.55 8.90
C LEU A 5 1.27 -31.09 8.50
N GLU A 6 2.15 -30.37 9.21
CA GLU A 6 2.54 -29.00 8.85
C GLU A 6 3.11 -28.93 7.44
N HIS A 7 4.06 -29.81 7.12
CA HIS A 7 4.67 -29.87 5.80
C HIS A 7 3.65 -30.19 4.70
N ARG A 8 2.74 -31.14 4.95
CA ARG A 8 1.66 -31.48 4.00
C ARG A 8 0.72 -30.31 3.77
N LEU A 9 0.31 -29.61 4.83
CA LEU A 9 -0.55 -28.42 4.70
C LEU A 9 0.16 -27.32 3.91
N LEU A 10 1.43 -27.05 4.21
CA LEU A 10 2.22 -26.07 3.47
C LEU A 10 2.33 -26.41 1.98
N GLN A 11 2.55 -27.69 1.65
CA GLN A 11 2.59 -28.15 0.25
C GLN A 11 1.26 -27.91 -0.48
N GLU A 12 0.12 -28.14 0.17
CA GLU A 12 -1.19 -27.86 -0.44
C GLU A 12 -1.45 -26.37 -0.56
N LEU A 13 -1.08 -25.55 0.44
CA LEU A 13 -1.18 -24.09 0.37
C LEU A 13 -0.34 -23.53 -0.79
N ASN A 14 0.88 -24.02 -0.99
CA ASN A 14 1.77 -23.60 -2.07
C ASN A 14 1.28 -23.97 -3.48
N ARG A 15 0.23 -24.82 -3.61
CA ARG A 15 -0.39 -25.14 -4.90
C ARG A 15 -1.49 -24.15 -5.30
N ILE A 16 -1.98 -23.35 -4.35
CA ILE A 16 -3.04 -22.38 -4.59
C ILE A 16 -2.44 -21.24 -5.42
N ARG A 17 -3.00 -21.03 -6.62
CA ARG A 17 -2.68 -19.84 -7.40
C ARG A 17 -3.40 -18.63 -6.81
N LEU A 18 -2.72 -17.50 -6.81
CA LEU A 18 -3.10 -16.31 -6.05
C LEU A 18 -3.52 -15.18 -6.97
N ILE A 19 -4.52 -14.41 -6.52
CA ILE A 19 -4.73 -13.05 -6.97
C ILE A 19 -4.27 -12.17 -5.81
N ASP A 20 -3.22 -11.37 -6.02
CA ASP A 20 -2.72 -10.46 -4.99
C ASP A 20 -3.71 -9.28 -4.86
N PRO A 21 -4.41 -9.13 -3.71
CA PRO A 21 -5.49 -8.16 -3.60
C PRO A 21 -5.02 -6.72 -3.35
N HIS A 22 -3.72 -6.49 -3.08
CA HIS A 22 -3.20 -5.13 -2.89
C HIS A 22 -1.69 -5.04 -3.15
N SER A 23 -1.29 -4.25 -4.14
CA SER A 23 0.12 -3.98 -4.41
C SER A 23 0.37 -2.53 -4.87
N HIS A 24 1.65 -2.18 -5.01
CA HIS A 24 2.11 -0.91 -5.58
C HIS A 24 2.96 -1.13 -6.85
N ILE A 25 2.63 -2.18 -7.61
CA ILE A 25 3.32 -2.49 -8.87
C ILE A 25 3.05 -1.38 -9.91
N ASN A 26 4.08 -0.98 -10.64
CA ASN A 26 3.91 -0.24 -11.89
C ASN A 26 3.69 -1.24 -13.02
N PRO A 27 2.51 -1.31 -13.65
CA PRO A 27 2.20 -2.34 -14.63
C PRO A 27 3.01 -2.20 -15.94
N LEU A 28 3.65 -1.06 -16.19
CA LEU A 28 4.53 -0.85 -17.35
C LEU A 28 5.99 -1.21 -17.07
N ALA A 29 6.32 -1.53 -15.82
CA ALA A 29 7.66 -1.89 -15.36
C ALA A 29 7.58 -2.78 -14.12
N ALA A 30 6.80 -3.87 -14.19
CA ALA A 30 6.42 -4.63 -13.01
C ALA A 30 7.61 -5.35 -12.33
N PRO A 31 8.49 -6.06 -13.06
CA PRO A 31 9.68 -6.64 -12.45
C PRO A 31 10.79 -5.60 -12.26
N ALA A 32 11.62 -5.83 -11.24
CA ALA A 32 12.85 -5.07 -11.05
C ALA A 32 13.81 -5.22 -12.26
N LYS A 33 14.53 -4.15 -12.60
CA LYS A 33 15.50 -4.13 -13.72
C LYS A 33 16.94 -4.39 -13.28
N SER A 34 17.21 -4.29 -11.98
CA SER A 34 18.51 -4.58 -11.39
C SER A 34 18.38 -5.00 -9.92
N LEU A 35 19.42 -5.64 -9.38
CA LEU A 35 19.51 -5.92 -7.95
C LEU A 35 19.47 -4.64 -7.09
N ALA A 36 19.82 -3.49 -7.67
CA ALA A 36 19.74 -2.19 -6.99
C ALA A 36 18.31 -1.70 -6.77
N GLU A 37 17.34 -2.12 -7.58
CA GLU A 37 15.92 -1.83 -7.35
C GLU A 37 15.35 -2.71 -6.23
N ILE A 38 15.87 -3.92 -6.07
CA ILE A 38 15.51 -4.83 -4.96
C ILE A 38 16.16 -4.34 -3.66
N LEU A 39 17.50 -4.28 -3.60
CA LEU A 39 18.25 -3.84 -2.40
C LEU A 39 18.08 -2.35 -2.09
N GLY A 40 17.76 -1.55 -3.10
CA GLY A 40 17.49 -0.12 -2.93
C GLY A 40 16.06 0.18 -2.50
N TYR A 41 15.20 -0.84 -2.38
CA TYR A 41 13.87 -0.71 -1.83
C TYR A 41 13.93 -0.45 -0.31
N HIS A 42 12.93 0.27 0.20
CA HIS A 42 12.97 0.84 1.55
C HIS A 42 13.18 -0.20 2.66
N TYR A 43 12.66 -1.43 2.51
CA TYR A 43 12.87 -2.52 3.47
C TYR A 43 14.35 -2.75 3.86
N TYR A 44 15.27 -2.57 2.91
CA TYR A 44 16.69 -2.80 3.16
C TYR A 44 17.43 -1.49 3.45
N THR A 45 17.08 -0.41 2.75
CA THR A 45 17.75 0.88 2.94
C THR A 45 17.40 1.50 4.29
N GLU A 46 16.16 1.37 4.76
CA GLU A 46 15.75 1.87 6.08
C GLU A 46 16.43 1.11 7.21
N LEU A 47 16.58 -0.22 7.08
CA LEU A 47 17.27 -1.04 8.06
C LEU A 47 18.78 -0.79 8.07
N ALA A 48 19.42 -0.73 6.89
CA ALA A 48 20.83 -0.38 6.79
C ALA A 48 21.08 1.02 7.36
N HIS A 49 20.19 1.97 7.09
CA HIS A 49 20.26 3.31 7.65
C HIS A 49 20.08 3.30 9.17
N SER A 50 19.10 2.57 9.69
CA SER A 50 18.88 2.37 11.12
C SER A 50 20.07 1.71 11.82
N ALA A 51 20.82 0.86 11.11
CA ALA A 51 22.03 0.22 11.63
C ALA A 51 23.26 1.16 11.62
N GLY A 52 23.19 2.31 10.94
CA GLY A 52 24.20 3.35 10.96
C GLY A 52 24.72 3.81 9.59
N LEU A 53 24.26 3.21 8.48
CA LEU A 53 24.61 3.68 7.14
C LEU A 53 24.01 5.07 6.91
N LYS A 54 24.82 6.06 6.56
CA LYS A 54 24.30 7.40 6.28
C LYS A 54 23.38 7.39 5.07
N ARG A 55 22.24 8.08 5.16
CA ARG A 55 21.30 8.26 4.05
C ARG A 55 22.00 8.80 2.80
N GLU A 56 22.91 9.77 2.98
CA GLU A 56 23.67 10.39 1.90
C GLU A 56 24.56 9.38 1.16
N SER A 57 24.97 8.29 1.83
CA SER A 57 25.70 7.20 1.17
C SER A 57 24.78 6.33 0.31
N ILE A 58 23.53 6.12 0.72
CA ILE A 58 22.54 5.31 -0.01
C ILE A 58 21.97 6.07 -1.20
N GLU A 59 21.67 7.36 -1.01
CA GLU A 59 20.87 8.18 -1.92
C GLU A 59 21.71 9.22 -2.68
N GLN A 60 23.03 9.05 -2.70
CA GLN A 60 23.91 9.97 -3.41
C GLN A 60 23.49 10.10 -4.89
N PRO A 61 23.21 11.31 -5.39
CA PRO A 61 22.90 11.51 -6.80
C PRO A 61 24.07 11.08 -7.71
N GLY A 62 23.76 10.46 -8.84
CA GLY A 62 24.73 10.11 -9.88
C GLY A 62 25.53 8.82 -9.64
N ILE A 63 25.29 8.08 -8.55
CA ILE A 63 25.90 6.76 -8.36
C ILE A 63 25.25 5.73 -9.28
N SER A 64 26.02 4.74 -9.73
CA SER A 64 25.49 3.65 -10.55
C SER A 64 24.66 2.67 -9.71
N ALA A 65 23.82 1.86 -10.37
CA ALA A 65 23.06 0.78 -9.72
C ALA A 65 23.99 -0.20 -8.97
N LYS A 66 25.08 -0.64 -9.60
CA LYS A 66 26.07 -1.55 -8.99
C LYS A 66 26.79 -0.88 -7.81
N GLU A 67 27.11 0.41 -7.90
CA GLU A 67 27.70 1.17 -6.80
C GLU A 67 26.74 1.32 -5.61
N LYS A 68 25.44 1.56 -5.85
CA LYS A 68 24.43 1.58 -4.78
C LYS A 68 24.39 0.25 -4.03
N VAL A 69 24.39 -0.87 -4.76
CA VAL A 69 24.47 -2.21 -4.15
C VAL A 69 25.77 -2.38 -3.35
N ALA A 70 26.93 -2.01 -3.92
CA ALA A 70 28.23 -2.09 -3.24
C ALA A 70 28.28 -1.33 -1.91
N ARG A 71 27.53 -0.23 -1.78
CA ARG A 71 27.43 0.56 -0.55
C ARG A 71 26.51 -0.06 0.49
N ILE A 72 25.48 -0.79 0.07
CA ILE A 72 24.49 -1.43 0.97
C ILE A 72 25.01 -2.78 1.48
N VAL A 73 25.68 -3.57 0.63
CA VAL A 73 26.14 -4.93 0.95
C VAL A 73 26.92 -5.03 2.28
N PRO A 74 27.89 -4.16 2.61
CA PRO A 74 28.60 -4.23 3.89
C PRO A 74 27.67 -4.20 5.11
N TRP A 75 26.53 -3.54 5.00
CA TRP A 75 25.56 -3.35 6.07
C TRP A 75 24.54 -4.49 6.17
N LEU A 76 24.48 -5.40 5.18
CA LEU A 76 23.59 -6.56 5.25
C LEU A 76 23.91 -7.46 6.46
N SER A 77 25.19 -7.57 6.82
CA SER A 77 25.66 -8.27 8.03
C SER A 77 25.01 -7.76 9.33
N THR A 78 24.56 -6.51 9.36
CA THR A 78 23.93 -5.89 10.54
C THR A 78 22.43 -6.19 10.66
N ILE A 79 21.84 -6.81 9.63
CA ILE A 79 20.40 -7.08 9.55
C ILE A 79 20.10 -8.56 9.27
N GLU A 80 21.10 -9.45 9.35
CA GLU A 80 20.93 -10.89 9.06
C GLU A 80 19.87 -11.57 9.94
N ASN A 81 19.66 -11.04 11.14
CA ASN A 81 18.64 -11.53 12.08
C ASN A 81 17.21 -11.11 11.73
N THR A 82 17.01 -10.28 10.70
CA THR A 82 15.70 -9.71 10.35
C THR A 82 14.94 -10.59 9.37
N ILE A 83 13.59 -10.55 9.43
CA ILE A 83 12.76 -11.27 8.47
C ILE A 83 12.93 -10.71 7.05
N GLN A 84 13.16 -9.40 6.92
CA GLN A 84 13.43 -8.74 5.64
C GLN A 84 14.66 -9.32 4.96
N TYR A 85 15.74 -9.56 5.71
CA TYR A 85 16.92 -10.24 5.16
C TYR A 85 16.61 -11.68 4.72
N SER A 86 15.77 -12.40 5.48
CA SER A 86 15.32 -13.73 5.06
C SER A 86 14.51 -13.69 3.74
N TRP A 87 13.68 -12.66 3.52
CA TRP A 87 13.00 -12.45 2.24
C TRP A 87 13.99 -12.25 1.09
N LEU A 88 15.02 -11.44 1.30
CA LEU A 88 16.07 -11.19 0.31
C LEU A 88 16.78 -12.49 -0.10
N ILE A 89 17.22 -13.27 0.88
CA ILE A 89 17.94 -14.52 0.62
C ILE A 89 17.05 -15.52 -0.12
N GLN A 90 15.80 -15.72 0.32
CA GLN A 90 14.86 -16.63 -0.35
C GLN A 90 14.53 -16.15 -1.77
N LEU A 91 14.39 -14.84 -2.00
CA LEU A 91 14.21 -14.27 -3.33
C LEU A 91 15.43 -14.57 -4.21
N CYS A 92 16.65 -14.30 -3.73
CA CYS A 92 17.86 -14.57 -4.49
C CYS A 92 18.03 -16.06 -4.81
N GLN A 93 17.70 -16.95 -3.87
CA GLN A 93 17.70 -18.40 -4.06
C GLN A 93 16.68 -18.82 -5.14
N ALA A 94 15.44 -18.35 -5.04
CA ALA A 94 14.35 -18.76 -5.93
C ALA A 94 14.48 -18.21 -7.37
N PHE A 95 14.98 -16.99 -7.51
CA PHE A 95 14.96 -16.27 -8.79
C PHE A 95 16.33 -16.12 -9.43
N PHE A 96 17.42 -16.11 -8.66
CA PHE A 96 18.77 -15.85 -9.17
C PHE A 96 19.72 -17.04 -9.03
N GLU A 97 19.25 -18.22 -8.58
CA GLU A 97 20.09 -19.40 -8.36
C GLU A 97 21.25 -19.12 -7.40
N PHE A 98 20.96 -18.41 -6.31
CA PHE A 98 21.94 -18.06 -5.30
C PHE A 98 22.10 -19.18 -4.26
N ASP A 99 23.20 -19.92 -4.29
CA ASP A 99 23.40 -21.11 -3.43
C ASP A 99 23.91 -20.81 -2.01
N SER A 100 23.83 -19.56 -1.55
CA SER A 100 24.33 -19.16 -0.22
C SER A 100 23.21 -18.63 0.66
N ASP A 101 23.40 -18.77 1.98
CA ASP A 101 22.49 -18.24 2.98
C ASP A 101 22.83 -16.81 3.41
N THR A 102 23.97 -16.26 2.93
CA THR A 102 24.38 -14.89 3.22
C THR A 102 24.96 -14.16 2.00
N ILE A 103 24.70 -12.86 1.91
CA ILE A 103 25.32 -11.96 0.92
C ILE A 103 26.49 -11.25 1.60
N THR A 104 27.70 -11.43 1.07
CA THR A 104 28.95 -10.95 1.63
C THR A 104 29.72 -10.11 0.62
N LEU A 105 30.79 -9.45 1.08
CA LEU A 105 31.72 -8.73 0.21
C LEU A 105 32.36 -9.63 -0.86
N GLN A 106 32.41 -10.95 -0.64
CA GLN A 106 33.05 -11.90 -1.55
C GLN A 106 32.11 -12.45 -2.62
N ASN A 107 30.78 -12.43 -2.41
CA ASN A 107 29.83 -13.09 -3.33
C ASN A 107 28.83 -12.13 -4.01
N TRP A 108 28.66 -10.90 -3.51
CA TRP A 108 27.61 -10.01 -4.00
C TRP A 108 27.77 -9.60 -5.47
N GLU A 109 29.01 -9.46 -5.97
CA GLU A 109 29.23 -9.07 -7.37
C GLU A 109 28.78 -10.16 -8.33
N ALA A 110 29.06 -11.43 -8.02
CA ALA A 110 28.59 -12.56 -8.79
C ALA A 110 27.06 -12.65 -8.78
N LEU A 111 26.44 -12.43 -7.60
CA LEU A 111 24.99 -12.33 -7.49
C LEU A 111 24.42 -11.18 -8.31
N TYR A 112 25.04 -10.00 -8.28
CA TYR A 112 24.61 -8.84 -9.06
C TYR A 112 24.62 -9.15 -10.56
N ASP A 113 25.72 -9.72 -11.06
CA ASP A 113 25.88 -10.04 -12.49
C ASP A 113 24.90 -11.15 -12.91
N ARG A 114 24.67 -12.16 -12.05
CA ARG A 114 23.66 -13.20 -12.27
C ARG A 114 22.24 -12.62 -12.30
N ALA A 115 21.88 -11.79 -11.32
CA ALA A 115 20.59 -11.11 -11.30
C ALA A 115 20.40 -10.28 -12.56
N GLN A 116 21.41 -9.52 -13.00
CA GLN A 116 21.31 -8.72 -14.22
C GLN A 116 21.04 -9.57 -15.48
N ALA A 117 21.68 -10.74 -15.58
CA ALA A 117 21.44 -11.69 -16.68
C ALA A 117 20.02 -12.29 -16.67
N VAL A 118 19.45 -12.52 -15.47
CA VAL A 118 18.08 -13.04 -15.32
C VAL A 118 17.04 -11.95 -15.58
N LEU A 119 17.19 -10.78 -14.95
CA LEU A 119 16.23 -9.66 -15.02
C LEU A 119 16.12 -9.04 -16.43
N SER A 120 17.11 -9.27 -17.30
CA SER A 120 17.12 -8.78 -18.69
C SER A 120 16.45 -9.73 -19.69
N GLN A 121 15.97 -10.90 -19.24
CA GLN A 121 15.28 -11.85 -20.11
C GLN A 121 13.93 -11.25 -20.58
N PRO A 122 13.60 -11.34 -21.88
CA PRO A 122 12.38 -10.70 -22.41
C PRO A 122 11.07 -11.21 -21.78
N ASP A 123 11.03 -12.45 -21.32
CA ASP A 123 9.88 -13.09 -20.70
C ASP A 123 9.95 -13.08 -19.16
N TRP A 124 10.88 -12.32 -18.56
CA TRP A 124 11.14 -12.34 -17.13
C TRP A 124 9.89 -12.06 -16.27
N GLU A 125 9.06 -11.11 -16.68
CA GLU A 125 7.78 -10.82 -16.00
C GLU A 125 6.89 -12.07 -15.89
N ASN A 126 6.74 -12.80 -16.99
CA ASN A 126 5.95 -14.03 -17.01
C ASN A 126 6.60 -15.13 -16.15
N GLN A 127 7.93 -15.21 -16.12
CA GLN A 127 8.62 -16.16 -15.26
C GLN A 127 8.39 -15.85 -13.78
N VAL A 128 8.47 -14.57 -13.37
CA VAL A 128 8.20 -14.15 -12.00
C VAL A 128 6.77 -14.49 -11.60
N LEU A 129 5.78 -14.09 -12.39
CA LEU A 129 4.37 -14.36 -12.08
C LEU A 129 4.10 -15.87 -11.97
N ASN A 130 4.61 -16.68 -12.89
CA ASN A 130 4.41 -18.12 -12.87
C ASN A 130 5.11 -18.81 -11.68
N ARG A 131 6.35 -18.44 -11.37
CA ARG A 131 7.09 -19.01 -10.22
C ARG A 131 6.50 -18.58 -8.89
N SER A 132 5.91 -17.37 -8.82
CA SER A 132 5.20 -16.86 -7.65
C SER A 132 3.77 -17.39 -7.52
N GLY A 133 3.26 -18.14 -8.51
CA GLY A 133 1.89 -18.64 -8.51
C GLY A 133 0.83 -17.54 -8.63
N LEU A 134 1.16 -16.39 -9.25
CA LEU A 134 0.25 -15.25 -9.41
C LEU A 134 -0.53 -15.31 -10.73
N ASP A 135 -1.86 -15.24 -10.63
CA ASP A 135 -2.78 -15.11 -11.77
C ASP A 135 -3.10 -13.66 -12.10
N ALA A 136 -3.28 -12.81 -11.08
CA ALA A 136 -3.50 -11.39 -11.23
C ALA A 136 -2.99 -10.62 -10.00
N VAL A 137 -2.81 -9.32 -10.17
CA VAL A 137 -2.29 -8.41 -9.13
C VAL A 137 -3.12 -7.13 -9.14
N PHE A 138 -3.69 -6.78 -8.00
CA PHE A 138 -4.34 -5.49 -7.80
C PHE A 138 -3.28 -4.40 -7.70
N LEU A 139 -3.48 -3.32 -8.43
CA LEU A 139 -2.67 -2.11 -8.40
C LEU A 139 -3.23 -1.12 -7.38
N THR A 140 -2.45 -0.08 -7.08
CA THR A 140 -2.93 1.11 -6.35
C THR A 140 -2.63 2.34 -7.19
N ASN A 141 -3.50 2.61 -8.16
CA ASN A 141 -3.28 3.64 -9.17
C ASN A 141 -3.62 5.02 -8.63
N ASP A 142 -2.79 6.01 -8.96
CA ASP A 142 -3.14 7.41 -8.73
C ASP A 142 -4.45 7.77 -9.46
N PHE A 143 -5.21 8.71 -8.89
CA PHE A 143 -6.56 9.03 -9.40
C PHE A 143 -6.58 9.56 -10.84
N ASP A 144 -5.44 10.02 -11.37
CA ASP A 144 -5.26 10.55 -12.73
C ASP A 144 -4.51 9.58 -13.65
N ASP A 145 -4.30 8.33 -13.25
CA ASP A 145 -3.72 7.30 -14.11
C ASP A 145 -4.63 7.06 -15.33
N PRO A 146 -4.09 7.08 -16.57
CA PRO A 146 -4.88 6.80 -17.76
C PRO A 146 -5.40 5.36 -17.82
N LEU A 147 -4.84 4.42 -17.05
CA LEU A 147 -5.20 3.00 -17.03
C LEU A 147 -5.08 2.32 -18.41
N THR A 148 -4.06 2.71 -19.16
CA THR A 148 -3.78 2.20 -20.53
C THR A 148 -2.36 1.67 -20.66
N GLY A 149 -2.15 0.77 -21.62
CA GLY A 149 -0.82 0.23 -21.93
C GLY A 149 -0.47 -1.06 -21.17
N PHE A 150 -1.42 -1.62 -20.42
CA PHE A 150 -1.30 -2.89 -19.73
C PHE A 150 -2.63 -3.66 -19.76
N ASP A 151 -2.58 -4.95 -19.46
CA ASP A 151 -3.75 -5.82 -19.34
C ASP A 151 -4.41 -5.63 -17.98
N THR A 152 -5.63 -5.06 -17.94
CA THR A 152 -6.35 -4.75 -16.70
C THR A 152 -7.02 -5.97 -16.06
N GLU A 153 -7.06 -7.12 -16.74
CA GLU A 153 -7.47 -8.39 -16.11
C GLU A 153 -6.30 -9.02 -15.33
N ARG A 154 -5.06 -8.76 -15.78
CA ARG A 154 -3.83 -9.20 -15.09
C ARG A 154 -3.38 -8.21 -14.02
N TYR A 155 -3.39 -6.93 -14.33
CA TYR A 155 -3.01 -5.83 -13.44
C TYR A 155 -4.25 -4.99 -13.15
N ILE A 156 -4.97 -5.40 -12.11
CA ILE A 156 -6.34 -4.96 -11.82
C ILE A 156 -6.30 -3.57 -11.18
N PRO A 157 -6.93 -2.53 -11.78
CA PRO A 157 -6.88 -1.20 -11.22
C PRO A 157 -7.59 -1.08 -9.86
N CYS A 158 -7.01 -0.29 -8.95
CA CYS A 158 -7.71 0.22 -7.77
C CYS A 158 -7.47 1.72 -7.63
N LEU A 159 -8.51 2.46 -7.28
CA LEU A 159 -8.44 3.91 -7.13
C LEU A 159 -7.77 4.27 -5.80
N ARG A 160 -6.55 4.82 -5.86
CA ARG A 160 -5.87 5.41 -4.70
C ARG A 160 -6.47 6.78 -4.40
N THR A 161 -6.89 6.99 -3.16
CA THR A 161 -7.65 8.19 -2.78
C THR A 161 -6.95 9.15 -1.81
N ASP A 162 -5.76 8.78 -1.31
CA ASP A 162 -5.00 9.56 -0.31
C ASP A 162 -4.82 11.03 -0.70
N ASP A 163 -4.43 11.29 -1.95
CA ASP A 163 -4.16 12.64 -2.44
C ASP A 163 -5.44 13.49 -2.44
N LEU A 164 -6.57 12.93 -2.88
CA LEU A 164 -7.85 13.64 -2.88
C LEU A 164 -8.28 13.98 -1.45
N VAL A 165 -8.16 13.03 -0.51
CA VAL A 165 -8.62 13.22 0.87
C VAL A 165 -7.71 14.16 1.65
N PHE A 166 -6.39 13.99 1.59
CA PHE A 166 -5.45 14.66 2.50
C PHE A 166 -4.61 15.75 1.84
N HIS A 167 -4.63 15.88 0.51
CA HIS A 167 -3.80 16.83 -0.21
C HIS A 167 -4.60 17.84 -1.04
N TRP A 168 -5.91 17.93 -0.82
CA TRP A 168 -6.76 18.88 -1.53
C TRP A 168 -6.33 20.35 -1.43
N THR A 169 -5.67 20.75 -0.33
CA THR A 169 -5.15 22.11 -0.15
C THR A 169 -3.96 22.42 -1.07
N LYS A 170 -3.29 21.41 -1.63
CA LYS A 170 -2.21 21.56 -2.60
C LYS A 170 -2.78 21.90 -4.00
N PRO A 171 -2.31 22.99 -4.65
CA PRO A 171 -2.72 23.32 -6.02
C PRO A 171 -2.53 22.16 -7.00
N GLU A 172 -1.42 21.44 -6.86
CA GLU A 172 -1.04 20.35 -7.76
C GLU A 172 -2.08 19.22 -7.78
N THR A 173 -2.68 18.89 -6.64
CA THR A 173 -3.75 17.88 -6.55
C THR A 173 -5.00 18.34 -7.29
N ARG A 174 -5.38 19.61 -7.15
CA ARG A 174 -6.56 20.18 -7.82
C ARG A 174 -6.34 20.29 -9.32
N ASP A 175 -5.16 20.73 -9.74
CA ASP A 175 -4.79 20.85 -11.16
C ASP A 175 -4.79 19.47 -11.85
N ARG A 176 -4.26 18.44 -11.17
CA ARG A 176 -4.33 17.04 -11.65
C ARG A 176 -5.76 16.55 -11.80
N LEU A 177 -6.62 16.78 -10.79
CA LEU A 177 -8.04 16.38 -10.90
C LEU A 177 -8.72 17.09 -12.06
N ALA A 178 -8.49 18.39 -12.22
CA ALA A 178 -9.07 19.16 -13.29
C ALA A 178 -8.58 18.71 -14.67
N ALA A 179 -7.29 18.33 -14.80
CA ALA A 179 -6.75 17.76 -16.02
C ALA A 179 -7.36 16.39 -16.35
N ALA A 180 -7.55 15.52 -15.34
CA ALA A 180 -8.10 14.18 -15.51
C ALA A 180 -9.61 14.19 -15.84
N THR A 181 -10.35 15.16 -15.30
CA THR A 181 -11.83 15.19 -15.37
C THR A 181 -12.38 16.29 -16.28
N ASN A 182 -11.52 17.21 -16.72
CA ASN A 182 -11.89 18.45 -17.40
C ASN A 182 -12.88 19.33 -16.61
N ILE A 183 -12.86 19.23 -15.27
CA ILE A 183 -13.74 19.97 -14.36
C ILE A 183 -12.89 20.69 -13.31
N GLN A 184 -13.08 22.01 -13.18
CA GLN A 184 -12.54 22.77 -12.06
C GLN A 184 -13.42 22.55 -10.83
N ALA A 185 -12.93 21.80 -9.85
CA ALA A 185 -13.67 21.43 -8.64
C ALA A 185 -13.66 22.56 -7.60
N ASP A 186 -14.40 23.62 -7.90
CA ASP A 186 -14.41 24.89 -7.19
C ASP A 186 -15.43 24.96 -6.04
N ASN A 187 -16.32 23.99 -5.95
CA ASN A 187 -17.33 23.85 -4.91
C ASN A 187 -17.70 22.37 -4.75
N ALA A 188 -18.55 22.07 -3.77
CA ALA A 188 -19.04 20.74 -3.46
C ALA A 188 -19.64 20.03 -4.68
N ALA A 189 -20.48 20.72 -5.46
CA ALA A 189 -21.15 20.15 -6.62
C ALA A 189 -20.17 19.85 -7.77
N ASP A 190 -19.22 20.75 -8.03
CA ASP A 190 -18.19 20.54 -9.05
C ASP A 190 -17.25 19.40 -8.66
N PHE A 191 -16.88 19.31 -7.38
CA PHE A 191 -16.10 18.20 -6.86
C PHE A 191 -16.83 16.86 -7.01
N GLU A 192 -18.12 16.80 -6.65
CA GLU A 192 -18.93 15.59 -6.82
C GLU A 192 -19.02 15.15 -8.29
N ARG A 193 -19.17 16.09 -9.23
CA ARG A 193 -19.15 15.78 -10.67
C ARG A 193 -17.78 15.27 -11.13
N ALA A 194 -16.69 15.89 -10.69
CA ALA A 194 -15.34 15.44 -11.01
C ALA A 194 -15.09 14.03 -10.46
N LEU A 195 -15.55 13.76 -9.24
CA LEU A 195 -15.42 12.44 -8.62
C LEU A 195 -16.21 11.37 -9.39
N ALA A 196 -17.44 11.66 -9.80
CA ALA A 196 -18.23 10.75 -10.64
C ALA A 196 -17.48 10.39 -11.94
N THR A 197 -16.89 11.38 -12.63
CA THR A 197 -16.07 11.15 -13.83
C THR A 197 -14.88 10.23 -13.54
N LEU A 198 -14.21 10.36 -12.39
CA LEU A 198 -13.12 9.46 -12.00
C LEU A 198 -13.61 8.02 -11.80
N PHE A 199 -14.71 7.82 -11.07
CA PHE A 199 -15.25 6.48 -10.87
C PHE A 199 -15.67 5.84 -12.20
N GLU A 200 -16.32 6.59 -13.08
CA GLU A 200 -16.66 6.11 -14.43
C GLU A 200 -15.42 5.68 -15.22
N HIS A 201 -14.34 6.45 -15.17
CA HIS A 201 -13.06 6.11 -15.80
C HIS A 201 -12.48 4.81 -15.24
N PHE A 202 -12.37 4.69 -13.92
CA PHE A 202 -11.82 3.50 -13.28
C PHE A 202 -12.67 2.24 -13.54
N LEU A 203 -14.00 2.35 -13.43
CA LEU A 203 -14.93 1.25 -13.69
C LEU A 203 -14.87 0.79 -15.16
N LYS A 204 -14.77 1.72 -16.09
CA LYS A 204 -14.61 1.40 -17.52
C LYS A 204 -13.35 0.58 -17.80
N HIS A 205 -12.30 0.75 -16.99
CA HIS A 205 -11.05 0.01 -17.10
C HIS A 205 -10.99 -1.21 -16.17
N GLY A 206 -12.12 -1.61 -15.56
CA GLY A 206 -12.22 -2.84 -14.79
C GLY A 206 -11.75 -2.73 -13.34
N ALA A 207 -11.69 -1.52 -12.78
CA ALA A 207 -11.31 -1.34 -11.39
C ALA A 207 -12.18 -2.14 -10.42
N ARG A 208 -11.56 -2.65 -9.34
CA ARG A 208 -12.23 -3.56 -8.38
C ARG A 208 -12.27 -3.05 -6.95
N ALA A 209 -11.56 -1.98 -6.61
CA ALA A 209 -11.57 -1.39 -5.28
C ALA A 209 -11.19 0.09 -5.29
N CYS A 210 -11.48 0.77 -4.20
CA CYS A 210 -10.78 1.99 -3.78
C CYS A 210 -9.85 1.65 -2.61
N ALA A 211 -8.76 2.39 -2.45
CA ALA A 211 -7.83 2.21 -1.33
C ALA A 211 -7.36 3.53 -0.73
N ILE A 212 -7.08 3.52 0.58
CA ILE A 212 -6.56 4.67 1.31
C ILE A 212 -5.77 4.28 2.56
N SER A 213 -4.69 5.01 2.83
CA SER A 213 -4.03 4.98 4.14
C SER A 213 -4.50 6.13 5.03
N LEU A 214 -4.91 5.83 6.26
CA LEU A 214 -5.52 6.79 7.18
C LEU A 214 -4.64 7.03 8.42
N PRO A 215 -4.49 8.28 8.87
CA PRO A 215 -3.79 8.57 10.12
C PRO A 215 -4.64 8.16 11.33
N PRO A 216 -4.00 7.91 12.48
CA PRO A 216 -4.69 7.36 13.66
C PRO A 216 -5.76 8.29 14.25
N ASP A 217 -5.67 9.59 13.98
CA ASP A 217 -6.62 10.63 14.43
C ASP A 217 -7.73 10.94 13.42
N PHE A 218 -7.81 10.20 12.30
CA PHE A 218 -8.89 10.37 11.34
C PHE A 218 -10.19 9.73 11.83
N GLU A 219 -11.23 10.55 11.95
CA GLU A 219 -12.58 10.13 12.30
C GLU A 219 -13.51 10.51 11.14
N PRO A 220 -13.98 9.55 10.32
CA PRO A 220 -14.92 9.84 9.24
C PRO A 220 -16.23 10.40 9.75
N ALA A 221 -16.72 11.47 9.13
CA ALA A 221 -18.00 12.10 9.47
C ALA A 221 -18.70 12.64 8.22
N ALA A 222 -20.03 12.62 8.23
CA ALA A 222 -20.84 13.23 7.18
C ALA A 222 -20.77 14.77 7.31
N ILE A 223 -20.27 15.44 6.29
CA ILE A 223 -20.16 16.91 6.23
C ILE A 223 -21.14 17.44 5.18
N SER A 224 -21.87 18.51 5.52
CA SER A 224 -22.81 19.14 4.59
C SER A 224 -22.09 19.84 3.43
N ALA A 225 -22.72 19.86 2.25
CA ALA A 225 -22.20 20.59 1.09
C ALA A 225 -21.97 22.09 1.38
N ALA A 226 -22.84 22.73 2.17
CA ALA A 226 -22.67 24.14 2.53
C ALA A 226 -21.40 24.41 3.35
N GLU A 227 -21.04 23.51 4.26
CA GLU A 227 -19.79 23.62 5.03
C GLU A 227 -18.57 23.33 4.14
N ALA A 228 -18.68 22.34 3.24
CA ALA A 228 -17.63 22.10 2.26
C ALA A 228 -17.41 23.30 1.34
N ASP A 229 -18.47 23.92 0.82
CA ASP A 229 -18.43 25.11 -0.03
C ASP A 229 -17.74 26.30 0.64
N ARG A 230 -17.96 26.48 1.94
CA ARG A 230 -17.24 27.48 2.74
C ARG A 230 -15.72 27.26 2.66
N LEU A 231 -15.28 26.00 2.77
CA LEU A 231 -13.87 25.60 2.74
C LEU A 231 -13.27 25.68 1.34
N PHE A 232 -13.98 25.22 0.31
CA PHE A 232 -13.59 25.40 -1.09
C PHE A 232 -13.39 26.90 -1.41
N GLY A 233 -14.34 27.75 -1.02
CA GLY A 233 -14.23 29.19 -1.22
C GLY A 233 -13.04 29.82 -0.49
N ALA A 234 -12.67 29.32 0.69
CA ALA A 234 -11.47 29.78 1.41
C ALA A 234 -10.19 29.44 0.62
N ILE A 235 -10.09 28.22 0.08
CA ILE A 235 -8.98 27.78 -0.77
C ILE A 235 -8.87 28.65 -2.02
N GLN A 236 -9.98 28.95 -2.71
CA GLN A 236 -10.00 29.82 -3.89
C GLN A 236 -9.49 31.23 -3.58
N ARG A 237 -9.90 31.78 -2.44
CA ARG A 237 -9.42 33.07 -1.93
C ARG A 237 -7.99 33.00 -1.39
N LYS A 238 -7.31 31.85 -1.51
CA LYS A 238 -5.96 31.57 -0.98
C LYS A 238 -5.86 31.84 0.52
N THR A 239 -6.97 31.67 1.24
CA THR A 239 -7.02 31.74 2.70
C THR A 239 -6.57 30.39 3.26
N PRO A 240 -5.50 30.33 4.07
CA PRO A 240 -5.06 29.07 4.68
C PRO A 240 -6.17 28.49 5.56
N LEU A 241 -6.41 27.18 5.42
CA LEU A 241 -7.30 26.45 6.32
C LEU A 241 -6.56 26.13 7.62
N SER A 242 -7.27 26.25 8.75
CA SER A 242 -6.79 25.70 10.01
C SER A 242 -6.71 24.16 9.94
N THR A 243 -6.06 23.52 10.93
CA THR A 243 -6.02 22.06 11.04
C THR A 243 -7.42 21.45 11.14
N ALA A 244 -8.32 22.07 11.90
CA ALA A 244 -9.70 21.60 12.06
C ALA A 244 -10.50 21.72 10.75
N GLU A 245 -10.31 22.82 10.01
CA GLU A 245 -10.94 23.01 8.70
C GLU A 245 -10.40 22.04 7.65
N SER A 246 -9.09 21.79 7.64
CA SER A 246 -8.47 20.80 6.76
C SER A 246 -9.02 19.40 7.03
N ARG A 247 -9.16 19.03 8.31
CA ARG A 247 -9.78 17.76 8.72
C ARG A 247 -11.25 17.67 8.26
N THR A 248 -12.01 18.75 8.42
CA THR A 248 -13.42 18.82 7.99
C THR A 248 -13.54 18.61 6.48
N LEU A 249 -12.63 19.20 5.69
CA LEU A 249 -12.60 18.99 4.24
C LEU A 249 -12.22 17.55 3.87
N SER A 250 -11.22 16.96 4.55
CA SER A 250 -10.88 15.55 4.36
C SER A 250 -12.04 14.62 4.69
N GLN A 251 -12.79 14.89 5.76
CA GLN A 251 -14.01 14.14 6.10
C GLN A 251 -15.06 14.23 5.00
N TYR A 252 -15.31 15.44 4.47
CA TYR A 252 -16.23 15.63 3.33
C TYR A 252 -15.80 14.78 2.13
N ILE A 253 -14.54 14.90 1.69
CA ILE A 253 -14.03 14.20 0.51
C ILE A 253 -14.07 12.68 0.71
N PHE A 254 -13.63 12.19 1.87
CA PHE A 254 -13.69 10.77 2.22
C PHE A 254 -15.12 10.22 2.20
N TRP A 255 -16.08 10.98 2.74
CA TRP A 255 -17.49 10.57 2.75
C TRP A 255 -18.06 10.45 1.33
N LYS A 256 -17.69 11.37 0.43
CA LYS A 256 -18.08 11.34 -0.99
C LYS A 256 -17.50 10.14 -1.73
N LEU A 257 -16.28 9.74 -1.39
CA LEU A 257 -15.68 8.50 -1.90
C LEU A 257 -16.47 7.26 -1.44
N ALA A 258 -16.87 7.20 -0.17
CA ALA A 258 -17.69 6.10 0.34
C ALA A 258 -19.08 6.06 -0.32
N GLU A 259 -19.71 7.21 -0.58
CA GLU A 259 -20.97 7.30 -1.34
C GLU A 259 -20.82 6.75 -2.78
N ASN A 260 -19.70 7.02 -3.45
CA ASN A 260 -19.45 6.47 -4.78
C ASN A 260 -19.13 4.97 -4.73
N CYS A 261 -18.37 4.50 -3.74
CA CYS A 261 -18.17 3.06 -3.51
C CYS A 261 -19.51 2.34 -3.34
N ALA A 262 -20.43 2.94 -2.57
CA ALA A 262 -21.79 2.43 -2.40
C ALA A 262 -22.58 2.41 -3.72
N ALA A 263 -22.55 3.49 -4.49
CA ALA A 263 -23.27 3.59 -5.76
C ALA A 263 -22.78 2.58 -6.80
N HIS A 264 -21.49 2.23 -6.75
CA HIS A 264 -20.83 1.37 -7.75
C HIS A 264 -20.50 -0.04 -7.24
N SER A 265 -20.91 -0.39 -6.01
CA SER A 265 -20.62 -1.69 -5.39
C SER A 265 -19.13 -2.02 -5.38
N LEU A 266 -18.29 -1.03 -5.12
CA LEU A 266 -16.85 -1.20 -4.94
C LEU A 266 -16.53 -1.33 -3.45
N PRO A 267 -15.66 -2.28 -3.04
CA PRO A 267 -15.07 -2.25 -1.71
C PRO A 267 -14.15 -1.03 -1.55
N PHE A 268 -14.00 -0.59 -0.31
CA PHE A 268 -13.11 0.51 0.04
C PHE A 268 -12.09 0.06 1.10
N ASP A 269 -10.87 -0.21 0.67
CA ASP A 269 -9.77 -0.72 1.47
C ASP A 269 -9.22 0.38 2.38
N LEU A 270 -9.23 0.12 3.69
CA LEU A 270 -8.79 1.05 4.72
C LEU A 270 -7.52 0.53 5.41
N MET A 271 -6.39 1.20 5.16
CA MET A 271 -5.13 0.93 5.85
C MET A 271 -4.95 1.94 7.00
N ILE A 272 -5.29 1.54 8.22
CA ILE A 272 -5.49 2.45 9.35
C ILE A 272 -4.27 2.50 10.28
N GLY A 273 -3.76 3.71 10.53
CA GLY A 273 -2.86 4.01 11.65
C GLY A 273 -1.55 4.70 11.29
N VAL A 274 -1.30 5.10 10.04
CA VAL A 274 0.01 5.66 9.65
C VAL A 274 0.14 7.15 9.94
N ASN A 275 1.24 7.55 10.58
CA ASN A 275 1.71 8.93 10.62
C ASN A 275 2.84 9.10 9.61
N ARG A 276 2.64 10.01 8.66
CA ARG A 276 3.65 10.30 7.63
C ARG A 276 4.80 11.12 8.22
N ARG A 277 6.04 10.85 7.79
CA ARG A 277 7.25 11.62 8.10
C ARG A 277 7.54 11.82 9.59
N VAL A 278 7.30 10.81 10.42
CA VAL A 278 7.70 10.83 11.83
C VAL A 278 9.22 10.90 11.98
N TYR A 279 9.96 10.19 11.11
CA TYR A 279 11.41 10.31 11.03
C TYR A 279 11.85 11.18 9.84
N GLU A 280 11.94 12.49 10.06
CA GLU A 280 12.24 13.49 9.01
C GLU A 280 13.61 13.30 8.32
N GLY A 281 14.56 12.68 9.03
CA GLY A 281 15.91 12.40 8.53
C GLY A 281 16.04 11.09 7.76
N GLY A 282 14.98 10.27 7.68
CA GLY A 282 15.02 8.94 7.08
C GLY A 282 15.24 8.94 5.56
N VAL A 283 15.52 7.74 5.05
CA VAL A 283 15.62 7.44 3.61
C VAL A 283 14.27 7.61 2.92
N TYR A 284 14.26 7.72 1.60
CA TYR A 284 13.06 7.70 0.76
C TYR A 284 12.16 6.51 1.12
N GLN A 285 10.88 6.78 1.38
CA GLN A 285 9.86 5.83 1.85
C GLN A 285 10.08 5.21 3.25
N GLY A 286 11.22 5.44 3.92
CA GLY A 286 11.53 4.96 5.27
C GLY A 286 11.41 6.05 6.35
N GLN A 287 10.35 6.86 6.31
CA GLN A 287 10.15 8.01 7.20
C GLN A 287 8.86 7.93 8.03
N ASP A 288 7.95 7.05 7.65
CA ASP A 288 6.62 6.94 8.25
C ASP A 288 6.67 6.03 9.48
N LEU A 289 5.86 6.31 10.49
CA LEU A 289 5.67 5.44 11.66
C LEU A 289 4.19 5.53 12.07
N PHE A 290 3.86 5.22 13.32
CA PHE A 290 2.49 5.24 13.81
C PHE A 290 2.40 5.59 15.29
N ASP A 291 1.28 6.21 15.66
CA ASP A 291 0.79 6.26 17.04
C ASP A 291 -0.21 5.10 17.25
N SER A 292 0.09 4.20 18.19
CA SER A 292 -0.76 3.04 18.46
C SER A 292 -2.08 3.39 19.15
N ARG A 293 -2.28 4.64 19.58
CA ARG A 293 -3.51 5.13 20.21
C ARG A 293 -4.58 5.41 19.17
N CYS A 294 -5.06 4.36 18.52
CA CYS A 294 -6.12 4.40 17.53
C CYS A 294 -7.17 3.32 17.85
N SER A 295 -8.43 3.57 17.49
CA SER A 295 -9.52 2.60 17.64
C SER A 295 -10.50 2.68 16.47
N LEU A 296 -11.01 1.51 16.07
CA LEU A 296 -12.06 1.36 15.05
C LEU A 296 -13.38 1.99 15.48
N VAL A 297 -13.57 2.33 16.76
CA VAL A 297 -14.77 3.05 17.22
C VAL A 297 -14.93 4.42 16.55
N GLN A 298 -13.82 5.03 16.11
CA GLN A 298 -13.80 6.28 15.35
C GLN A 298 -14.50 6.11 13.98
N TYR A 299 -14.54 4.89 13.45
CA TYR A 299 -15.14 4.56 12.16
C TYR A 299 -16.62 4.19 12.26
N LYS A 300 -17.21 4.17 13.47
CA LYS A 300 -18.60 3.72 13.68
C LYS A 300 -19.61 4.42 12.78
N GLN A 301 -19.44 5.72 12.50
CA GLN A 301 -20.38 6.47 11.67
C GLN A 301 -20.33 5.97 10.22
N LEU A 302 -19.12 5.80 9.67
CA LEU A 302 -18.90 5.24 8.34
C LEU A 302 -19.53 3.84 8.22
N LEU A 303 -19.17 2.95 9.12
CA LEU A 303 -19.59 1.54 9.06
C LEU A 303 -21.12 1.38 9.14
N ASN A 304 -21.79 2.21 9.95
CA ASN A 304 -23.25 2.21 10.04
C ASN A 304 -23.95 2.89 8.84
N ALA A 305 -23.32 3.91 8.24
CA ALA A 305 -23.92 4.66 7.14
C ALA A 305 -23.85 3.93 5.79
N PHE A 306 -22.86 3.05 5.61
CA PHE A 306 -22.64 2.33 4.35
C PHE A 306 -22.66 0.80 4.54
N PRO A 307 -23.78 0.20 4.98
CA PRO A 307 -23.88 -1.25 5.14
C PRO A 307 -23.69 -2.04 3.83
N GLN A 308 -23.82 -1.39 2.68
CA GLN A 308 -23.64 -1.96 1.34
C GLN A 308 -22.19 -1.91 0.82
N VAL A 309 -21.29 -1.18 1.48
CA VAL A 309 -19.88 -1.08 1.07
C VAL A 309 -19.06 -2.02 1.93
N THR A 310 -18.41 -3.00 1.33
CA THR A 310 -17.41 -3.81 2.04
C THR A 310 -16.17 -2.95 2.32
N PHE A 311 -15.72 -2.96 3.57
CA PHE A 311 -14.48 -2.32 4.01
C PHE A 311 -13.46 -3.40 4.38
N PRO A 312 -12.53 -3.75 3.46
CA PRO A 312 -11.35 -4.52 3.80
C PRO A 312 -10.40 -3.65 4.65
N ILE A 313 -10.23 -4.00 5.92
CA ILE A 313 -9.45 -3.20 6.87
C ILE A 313 -8.14 -3.91 7.19
N SER A 314 -7.04 -3.17 7.03
CA SER A 314 -5.74 -3.50 7.59
C SER A 314 -5.38 -2.52 8.70
N VAL A 315 -4.91 -3.04 9.84
CA VAL A 315 -4.46 -2.21 10.97
C VAL A 315 -2.94 -2.24 11.08
N LEU A 316 -2.31 -1.08 11.28
CA LEU A 316 -0.85 -0.98 11.34
C LEU A 316 -0.25 -1.52 12.64
N SER A 317 -0.96 -1.28 13.75
CA SER A 317 -0.56 -1.75 15.08
C SER A 317 -1.19 -3.08 15.41
N HIS A 318 -0.37 -4.06 15.79
CA HIS A 318 -0.82 -5.36 16.31
C HIS A 318 -1.85 -5.23 17.45
N GLY A 319 -1.75 -4.20 18.30
CA GLY A 319 -2.69 -3.95 19.39
C GLY A 319 -4.14 -3.73 18.94
N MET A 320 -4.36 -3.31 17.68
CA MET A 320 -5.69 -3.12 17.11
C MET A 320 -6.28 -4.40 16.51
N ASN A 321 -5.50 -5.48 16.37
CA ASN A 321 -5.99 -6.70 15.70
C ASN A 321 -7.19 -7.33 16.43
N GLN A 322 -7.19 -7.33 17.77
CA GLN A 322 -8.33 -7.83 18.56
C GLN A 322 -9.60 -7.00 18.34
N GLU A 323 -9.45 -5.69 18.15
CA GLU A 323 -10.56 -4.82 17.77
C GLU A 323 -11.04 -5.12 16.35
N LEU A 324 -10.13 -5.25 15.38
CA LEU A 324 -10.46 -5.64 14.00
C LEU A 324 -11.22 -6.98 13.93
N VAL A 325 -10.79 -7.98 14.69
CA VAL A 325 -11.52 -9.26 14.83
C VAL A 325 -12.93 -9.04 15.35
N SER A 326 -13.08 -8.23 16.41
CA SER A 326 -14.38 -7.95 17.02
C SER A 326 -15.31 -7.18 16.07
N TYR A 327 -14.79 -6.23 15.29
CA TYR A 327 -15.57 -5.48 14.31
C TYR A 327 -15.95 -6.37 13.12
N SER A 328 -15.05 -7.23 12.64
CA SER A 328 -15.35 -8.18 11.55
C SER A 328 -16.29 -9.32 12.00
N TRP A 329 -16.37 -9.57 13.31
CA TRP A 329 -17.39 -10.46 13.88
C TRP A 329 -18.78 -9.79 13.87
N ILE A 330 -18.86 -8.50 14.16
CA ILE A 330 -20.16 -7.82 14.39
C ILE A 330 -20.70 -7.10 13.16
N PHE A 331 -19.87 -6.35 12.44
CA PHE A 331 -20.26 -5.56 11.27
C PHE A 331 -20.18 -6.42 10.00
N PRO A 332 -21.29 -6.66 9.28
CA PRO A 332 -21.28 -7.48 8.06
C PRO A 332 -20.42 -6.92 6.93
N ASN A 333 -20.13 -5.62 6.99
CA ASN A 333 -19.40 -4.88 5.98
C ASN A 333 -17.93 -4.62 6.38
N VAL A 334 -17.42 -5.24 7.45
CA VAL A 334 -16.01 -5.17 7.84
C VAL A 334 -15.33 -6.51 7.58
N VAL A 335 -14.26 -6.49 6.80
CA VAL A 335 -13.49 -7.69 6.46
C VAL A 335 -12.04 -7.49 6.90
N THR A 336 -11.43 -8.50 7.51
CA THR A 336 -10.00 -8.45 7.84
C THR A 336 -9.16 -8.58 6.57
N ASN A 337 -8.29 -7.60 6.28
CA ASN A 337 -7.46 -7.60 5.08
C ASN A 337 -5.96 -7.69 5.43
N GLY A 338 -5.35 -8.85 5.19
CA GLY A 338 -3.90 -9.07 5.27
C GLY A 338 -3.22 -8.68 6.60
N HIS A 339 -1.90 -8.50 6.54
CA HIS A 339 -1.06 -8.04 7.66
C HIS A 339 -0.18 -6.89 7.15
N TRP A 340 -0.40 -5.69 7.66
CA TRP A 340 0.13 -4.49 7.02
C TRP A 340 1.44 -4.02 7.63
N TRP A 341 2.45 -3.84 6.77
CA TRP A 341 3.69 -3.11 7.02
C TRP A 341 4.43 -3.56 8.29
N TYR A 342 4.46 -2.77 9.37
CA TYR A 342 5.17 -3.13 10.61
C TYR A 342 4.57 -4.36 11.33
N SER A 343 3.29 -4.68 11.07
CA SER A 343 2.67 -5.90 11.57
C SER A 343 2.89 -7.11 10.64
N ASN A 344 3.55 -6.93 9.49
CA ASN A 344 3.89 -8.00 8.55
C ASN A 344 5.17 -8.75 8.96
N THR A 345 5.19 -9.28 10.18
CA THR A 345 6.29 -10.13 10.69
C THR A 345 5.72 -11.40 11.31
N PRO A 346 6.43 -12.55 11.25
CA PRO A 346 5.86 -13.85 11.65
C PRO A 346 5.27 -13.88 13.05
N ALA A 347 5.89 -13.19 14.02
CA ALA A 347 5.42 -13.15 15.40
C ALA A 347 4.03 -12.53 15.53
N TYR A 348 3.73 -11.47 14.78
CA TYR A 348 2.42 -10.85 14.79
C TYR A 348 1.43 -11.57 13.86
N ILE A 349 1.89 -11.99 12.67
CA ILE A 349 1.07 -12.73 11.71
C ILE A 349 0.51 -14.01 12.35
N GLU A 350 1.33 -14.78 13.07
CA GLU A 350 0.88 -16.03 13.69
C GLU A 350 -0.27 -15.77 14.67
N PHE A 351 -0.10 -14.79 15.56
CA PHE A 351 -1.14 -14.44 16.54
C PHE A 351 -2.40 -13.91 15.86
N ASP A 352 -2.23 -12.96 14.96
CA ASP A 352 -3.34 -12.28 14.29
C ASP A 352 -4.14 -13.24 13.43
N CYS A 353 -3.47 -14.01 12.58
CA CYS A 353 -4.09 -15.03 11.72
C CYS A 353 -4.85 -16.06 12.56
N ARG A 354 -4.25 -16.57 13.64
CA ARG A 354 -4.89 -17.53 14.55
C ARG A 354 -6.20 -16.98 15.11
N THR A 355 -6.18 -15.77 15.65
CA THR A 355 -7.39 -15.16 16.25
C THR A 355 -8.49 -14.93 15.22
N ARG A 356 -8.13 -14.46 14.01
CA ARG A 356 -9.08 -14.25 12.91
C ARG A 356 -9.72 -15.57 12.49
N LEU A 357 -8.93 -16.61 12.22
CA LEU A 357 -9.45 -17.92 11.80
C LEU A 357 -10.39 -18.57 12.82
N THR A 358 -10.27 -18.24 14.11
CA THR A 358 -11.11 -18.83 15.17
C THR A 358 -12.36 -18.04 15.53
N ALA A 359 -12.46 -16.78 15.12
CA ALA A 359 -13.52 -15.87 15.58
C ALA A 359 -14.24 -15.11 14.46
N VAL A 360 -13.58 -14.86 13.32
CA VAL A 360 -14.19 -14.18 12.17
C VAL A 360 -14.88 -15.22 11.28
N PRO A 361 -16.08 -14.95 10.74
CA PRO A 361 -16.76 -15.85 9.80
C PRO A 361 -15.91 -16.19 8.57
N GLN A 362 -16.12 -17.39 8.01
CA GLN A 362 -15.43 -17.89 6.80
C GLN A 362 -15.97 -17.30 5.47
N THR A 363 -16.75 -16.22 5.53
CA THR A 363 -17.61 -15.75 4.43
C THR A 363 -16.85 -15.22 3.23
#